data_AF-A0A5K1DS14-F1
#
_entry.id   AF-A0A5K1DS14-F1
#
_cell.length_a   1.000
_cell.length_b   1.000
_cell.length_c   1.000
_cell.angle_alpha   90.00
_cell.angle_beta   90.00
_cell.angle_gamma   90.00
#
_symmetry.space_group_name_H-M   'P 1'
#
loop_
_entity.id
_entity.type
_entity.pdbx_description
1 polymer ?
#
loop_
_entity_poly.entity_id
_entity_poly.type
_entity_poly.pdbx_seq_one_letter_code
_entity_poly.pdbx_strand_id
1 'polypeptide(L)' 'NLPRLRFNKDGSLLAVTTADNGFKVLANADGLRYLRSIENRTFEAHRAAVDTPLIK' A
#
# COMPACT_ATOMS: atom_id res chain seq x y z
N ASN A 1 -0.72 0.50 -24.63
CA ASN A 1 -0.63 1.01 -23.25
C ASN A 1 0.71 1.70 -23.11
N LEU A 2 0.78 3.01 -22.83
CA LEU A 2 2.08 3.66 -22.59
C LEU A 2 2.53 3.39 -21.15
N PRO A 3 3.84 3.31 -20.88
CA PRO A 3 4.35 3.27 -19.52
C PRO A 3 3.84 4.47 -18.72
N ARG A 4 3.14 4.24 -17.61
CA ARG A 4 2.61 5.30 -16.75
C ARG A 4 3.46 5.39 -15.50
N LEU A 5 3.93 6.61 -15.21
CA LEU A 5 4.68 6.94 -14.03
C LEU A 5 3.96 8.06 -13.28
N ARG A 6 3.79 7.92 -11.95
CA ARG A 6 3.14 8.92 -11.11
C ARG A 6 3.75 8.97 -9.72
N PHE A 7 4.12 10.17 -9.29
CA PHE A 7 4.45 10.46 -7.90
C PHE A 7 3.19 10.76 -7.08
N ASN A 8 3.22 10.46 -5.78
CA ASN A 8 2.31 11.07 -4.82
C ASN A 8 2.66 12.54 -4.58
N LYS A 9 1.77 13.28 -3.90
CA LYS A 9 1.87 14.74 -3.73
C LYS A 9 3.16 15.18 -3.04
N ASP A 10 3.61 14.41 -2.07
CA ASP A 10 4.81 14.60 -1.25
C ASP A 10 6.07 14.01 -1.89
N GLY A 11 5.96 13.28 -2.99
CA GLY A 11 7.09 12.72 -3.73
C GLY A 11 7.76 11.51 -3.07
N SER A 12 7.20 10.95 -2.01
CA SER A 12 7.74 9.80 -1.28
C SER A 12 7.46 8.44 -1.94
N LEU A 13 6.46 8.37 -2.82
CA LEU A 13 6.02 7.16 -3.54
C LEU A 13 5.98 7.39 -5.05
N LEU A 14 6.37 6.36 -5.80
CA LEU A 14 6.35 6.32 -7.25
C LEU A 14 5.65 5.07 -7.76
N ALA A 15 4.51 5.25 -8.43
CA ALA A 15 3.82 4.17 -9.14
C ALA A 15 4.33 4.10 -10.58
N VAL A 16 4.74 2.91 -11.02
CA VAL A 16 5.22 2.62 -12.39
C VAL A 16 4.49 1.41 -12.97
N THR A 17 4.08 1.47 -14.22
CA THR A 17 3.68 0.27 -14.97
C THR A 17 4.90 -0.46 -15.51
N THR A 18 4.89 -1.79 -15.47
CA THR A 18 5.99 -2.65 -15.94
C THR A 18 5.71 -3.21 -17.33
N ALA A 19 6.75 -3.73 -18.00
CA ALA A 19 6.66 -4.23 -19.38
C ALA A 19 5.72 -5.44 -19.55
N ASP A 20 5.47 -6.17 -18.45
CA ASP A 20 4.53 -7.29 -18.34
C ASP A 20 3.09 -6.82 -18.03
N ASN A 21 2.77 -5.54 -18.23
CA ASN A 21 1.50 -4.90 -17.89
C ASN A 21 1.16 -4.90 -16.39
N GLY A 22 2.10 -5.25 -15.51
CA GLY A 22 1.98 -5.06 -14.07
C GLY A 22 2.17 -3.61 -13.63
N PHE A 23 2.12 -3.38 -12.32
CA PHE A 23 2.59 -2.14 -11.72
C PHE A 23 3.45 -2.41 -10.49
N LYS A 24 4.38 -1.50 -10.19
CA LYS A 24 5.20 -1.50 -8.98
C LYS A 24 5.09 -0.15 -8.28
N VAL A 25 5.23 -0.15 -6.95
CA VAL A 25 5.34 1.06 -6.14
C VAL A 25 6.73 1.09 -5.54
N LEU A 26 7.51 2.11 -5.88
CA LEU A 26 8.80 2.39 -5.25
C LEU A 26 8.59 3.43 -4.16
N ALA A 27 9.31 3.27 -3.05
CA ALA A 27 9.19 4.14 -1.88
C ALA A 27 10.58 4.53 -1.37
N ASN A 28 10.73 5.79 -0.99
CA ASN A 28 11.89 6.23 -0.22
C ASN A 28 11.71 5.89 1.29
N ALA A 29 12.62 6.33 2.15
CA ALA A 29 12.54 6.06 3.58
C ALA A 29 11.23 6.58 4.21
N ASP A 30 10.77 7.77 3.82
CA ASP A 30 9.51 8.35 4.31
C ASP A 30 8.29 7.59 3.79
N GLY A 31 8.29 7.21 2.52
CA GLY A 31 7.26 6.38 1.90
C GLY A 31 7.16 5.01 2.56
N LEU A 32 8.29 4.39 2.90
CA LEU A 32 8.31 3.12 3.65
C LEU A 32 7.72 3.28 5.05
N ARG A 33 8.04 4.37 5.78
CA ARG A 33 7.42 4.66 7.09
C ARG A 33 5.91 4.86 6.96
N TYR A 34 5.47 5.61 5.94
CA TYR A 34 4.06 5.83 5.64
C TYR A 34 3.33 4.51 5.37
N LEU A 35 3.88 3.68 4.47
CA LEU A 35 3.30 2.37 4.13
C LEU A 35 3.20 1.44 5.34
N ARG A 36 4.25 1.33 6.17
CA ARG A 36 4.22 0.55 7.42
C ARG A 36 3.15 1.03 8.39
N SER A 37 2.95 2.36 8.49
CA SER A 37 1.90 2.91 9.35
C SER A 37 0.49 2.53 8.87
N ILE A 38 0.29 2.44 7.55
CA ILE A 38 -0.98 1.98 6.97
C ILE A 38 -1.14 0.49 7.20
N GLU A 39 -0.11 -0.31 6.88
CA GLU A 39 -0.13 -1.76 7.01
C GLU A 39 -0.49 -2.19 8.44
N ASN A 40 0.15 -1.59 9.45
CA ASN A 40 -0.18 -1.86 10.85
C ASN A 40 -1.65 -1.52 11.17
N ARG A 41 -2.16 -0.37 10.71
CA ARG A 41 -3.57 -0.01 10.93
C ARG A 41 -4.52 -0.99 10.25
N THR A 42 -4.23 -1.40 9.02
CA THR A 42 -5.06 -2.36 8.28
C THR A 42 -5.01 -3.75 8.92
N PHE A 43 -3.85 -4.17 9.39
CA PHE A 43 -3.68 -5.46 10.06
C PHE A 43 -4.48 -5.52 11.37
N GLU A 44 -4.41 -4.50 12.21
CA GLU A 44 -5.23 -4.41 13.43
C GLU A 44 -6.73 -4.40 13.13
N ALA A 45 -7.16 -3.64 12.12
CA ALA A 45 -8.56 -3.63 11.69
C ALA A 45 -9.04 -5.00 11.19
N HIS A 46 -8.18 -5.73 10.47
CA HIS A 46 -8.48 -7.10 10.04
C HIS A 46 -8.61 -8.06 11.23
N ARG A 47 -7.75 -7.96 12.25
CA ARG A 47 -7.87 -8.77 13.47
C ARG A 47 -9.18 -8.50 14.20
N ALA A 48 -9.55 -7.23 14.37
CA ALA A 48 -10.81 -6.84 15.02
C ALA A 48 -12.05 -7.34 14.26
N ALA A 49 -11.98 -7.45 12.93
CA ALA A 49 -13.05 -8.03 12.12
C ALA A 49 -13.13 -9.56 12.23
N VAL A 50 -11.99 -10.25 12.41
CA VAL A 50 -11.94 -11.71 12.59
C VAL A 50 -12.46 -12.14 13.96
N ASP A 51 -12.29 -11.31 14.99
CA ASP A 51 -12.86 -11.52 16.33
C ASP A 51 -14.36 -11.19 16.40
N THR A 52 -15.13 -11.56 15.37
CA THR A 52 -16.59 -11.61 15.48
C THR A 52 -16.93 -12.74 16.44
N PRO A 53 -17.68 -12.49 17.54
CA PRO A 53 -17.92 -13.52 18.53
C PRO A 53 -18.67 -14.67 17.86
N LEU A 54 -18.13 -15.89 18.00
CA LEU A 54 -18.85 -17.11 17.71
C LEU A 54 -20.20 -17.00 18.42
N ILE A 55 -21.27 -16.88 17.63
CA ILE A 55 -22.64 -16.82 18.12
C ILE A 55 -22.83 -18.02 19.05
N LYS A 56 -23.11 -17.74 20.32
CA LYS A 56 -23.35 -18.74 21.36
C LYS A 56 -24.71 -19.40 21.16
#